data_AF-I9IV89-F1
#
_entry.id   AF-I9IV89-F1
#
_cell.length_a   1.000
_cell.length_b   1.000
_cell.length_c   1.000
_cell.angle_alpha   90.00
_cell.angle_beta   90.00
_cell.angle_gamma   90.00
#
_symmetry.space_group_name_H-M   'P 1'
#
loop_
_entity.id
_entity.type
_entity.pdbx_description
1 polymer ?
#
loop_
_entity_poly.entity_id
_entity_poly.type
_entity_poly.pdbx_seq_one_letter_code
_entity_poly.pdbx_strand_id
1 'polypeptide(L)'
;MFLARLLVLFSLVCISCAHSSFEQKQLKHALDFAASNRLELEILLQHYTYDSLKLEAAKFLIRNMPHCYSYQQGGEMDSVKRVRTYYSPFGQIDQTYARRWGHYTYRNLPKIYDAHIITAEYLIDNIDRAFDNWQKRPWNRSLSFEDFCEYLLPYRIGDEPLEEWRELYEKKYGYLLDSIYKGGDVVEAANLVSRHLQEPVFIYCEDFELPHIGPRYLFSHRYGSCVDAADIVTYAFRAVGIPCMEDTDARGGHVWNVVRDTTGRDVPIWYIASEAVRGSRDTGGYKRGKVYRPMYGFQEEKAAHLGDDWKSVPLLFYHPYMKDVSYAYYPDTLRILTGIPDGEVCYLAHFHEAHWWSCACARSASGKMEIPNLESELVYLPMKYTKSNYYPSDFPFWFAGGEINTFLPDWEKTVKVRLYRKYPVYGWLRSFMGHVVGGTFEGSMTKDFEDGKTLYEIADTPVIARNRIFLNKPVKCRYIRYKADNDKYAELAEMTFYANGKAVSPIAVWGSPTEKGNMHVLAKHVADGDPLSYYLSLDFQPFKI
;
A
#
# COMPACT_ATOMS: atom_id res chain seq x y z
N MET A 1 -30.65 -32.94 24.55
CA MET A 1 -30.08 -32.92 23.17
C MET A 1 -31.07 -32.41 22.12
N PHE A 2 -32.34 -32.82 22.12
CA PHE A 2 -33.33 -32.39 21.12
C PHE A 2 -33.71 -30.90 21.22
N LEU A 3 -33.97 -30.37 22.43
CA LEU A 3 -34.24 -28.94 22.64
C LEU A 3 -33.07 -28.03 22.22
N ALA A 4 -31.83 -28.44 22.49
CA ALA A 4 -30.65 -27.67 22.09
C ALA A 4 -30.49 -27.62 20.55
N ARG A 5 -30.79 -28.72 19.85
CA ARG A 5 -30.82 -28.74 18.38
C ARG A 5 -31.96 -27.90 17.79
N LEU A 6 -33.13 -27.89 18.45
CA LEU A 6 -34.27 -27.08 18.04
C LEU A 6 -34.01 -25.57 18.25
N LEU A 7 -33.37 -25.21 19.36
CA LEU A 7 -32.93 -23.84 19.64
C LEU A 7 -31.88 -23.37 18.63
N VAL A 8 -30.87 -24.20 18.32
CA VAL A 8 -29.87 -23.88 17.28
C VAL A 8 -30.53 -23.72 15.91
N LEU A 9 -31.46 -24.59 15.52
CA LEU A 9 -32.20 -24.44 14.26
C LEU A 9 -33.04 -23.16 14.24
N PHE A 10 -33.73 -22.85 15.33
CA PHE A 10 -34.56 -21.65 15.43
C PHE A 10 -33.70 -20.37 15.38
N SER A 11 -32.54 -20.36 16.06
CA SER A 11 -31.57 -19.28 15.99
C SER A 11 -31.04 -19.09 14.56
N LEU A 12 -30.69 -20.17 13.85
CA LEU A 12 -30.21 -20.10 12.46
C LEU A 12 -31.29 -19.57 11.50
N VAL A 13 -32.56 -19.97 11.67
CA VAL A 13 -33.68 -19.47 10.85
C VAL A 13 -33.95 -17.99 11.14
N CYS A 14 -33.95 -17.57 12.40
CA CYS A 14 -34.15 -16.16 12.76
C CYS A 14 -33.02 -15.25 12.23
N ILE A 15 -31.77 -15.70 12.28
CA ILE A 15 -30.62 -14.96 11.75
C ILE A 15 -30.72 -14.84 10.22
N SER A 16 -31.05 -15.94 9.53
CA SER A 16 -31.25 -15.94 8.07
C SER A 16 -32.41 -15.01 7.64
N CYS A 17 -33.53 -15.02 8.35
CA CYS A 17 -34.65 -14.13 8.08
C CYS A 17 -34.31 -12.65 8.33
N ALA A 18 -33.60 -12.35 9.42
CA ALA A 18 -33.17 -10.99 9.73
C ALA A 18 -32.20 -10.45 8.66
N HIS A 19 -31.21 -11.24 8.27
CA HIS A 19 -30.24 -10.91 7.22
C HIS A 19 -30.94 -10.65 5.88
N SER A 20 -31.85 -11.55 5.46
CA SER A 20 -32.63 -11.36 4.22
C SER A 20 -33.47 -10.07 4.23
N SER A 21 -33.95 -9.65 5.41
CA SER A 21 -34.73 -8.41 5.55
C SER A 21 -33.87 -7.15 5.46
N PHE A 22 -32.61 -7.22 5.90
CA PHE A 22 -31.66 -6.12 5.83
C PHE A 22 -31.18 -5.91 4.40
N GLU A 23 -30.78 -6.97 3.71
CA GLU A 23 -30.35 -6.91 2.32
C GLU A 23 -31.43 -6.38 1.38
N GLN A 24 -32.70 -6.76 1.61
CA GLN A 24 -33.84 -6.20 0.87
C GLN A 24 -34.01 -4.70 1.10
N LYS A 25 -33.79 -4.21 2.33
CA LYS A 25 -33.83 -2.77 2.63
C LYS A 25 -32.69 -2.02 1.95
N GLN A 26 -31.49 -2.57 1.94
CA GLN A 26 -30.34 -2.00 1.23
C GLN A 26 -30.58 -1.95 -0.28
N LEU A 27 -31.11 -3.03 -0.85
CA LEU A 27 -31.47 -3.07 -2.27
C LEU A 27 -32.49 -1.99 -2.62
N LYS A 28 -33.57 -1.88 -1.83
CA LYS A 28 -34.58 -0.82 -2.03
C LYS A 28 -33.97 0.57 -1.92
N HIS A 29 -33.14 0.80 -0.90
CA HIS A 29 -32.44 2.08 -0.72
C HIS A 29 -31.55 2.40 -1.93
N ALA A 30 -30.83 1.43 -2.48
CA ALA A 30 -29.99 1.65 -3.66
C ALA A 30 -30.81 1.98 -4.91
N LEU A 31 -31.94 1.31 -5.13
CA LEU A 31 -32.87 1.62 -6.23
C LEU A 31 -33.49 3.02 -6.08
N ASP A 32 -33.84 3.42 -4.85
CA ASP A 32 -34.35 4.76 -4.58
C ASP A 32 -33.23 5.82 -4.77
N PHE A 33 -32.00 5.51 -4.33
CA PHE A 33 -30.82 6.37 -4.49
C PHE A 33 -30.45 6.60 -5.96
N ALA A 34 -30.69 5.62 -6.84
CA ALA A 34 -30.42 5.72 -8.28
C ALA A 34 -31.24 6.79 -9.01
N ALA A 35 -32.33 7.29 -8.38
CA ALA A 35 -33.17 8.36 -8.92
C ALA A 35 -33.63 8.08 -10.36
N SER A 36 -33.26 8.94 -11.32
CA SER A 36 -33.63 8.77 -12.74
C SER A 36 -33.03 7.53 -13.39
N ASN A 37 -31.92 7.00 -12.86
CA ASN A 37 -31.22 5.83 -13.39
C ASN A 37 -31.75 4.50 -12.83
N ARG A 38 -32.76 4.55 -11.94
CA ARG A 38 -33.38 3.36 -11.36
C ARG A 38 -33.83 2.33 -12.39
N LEU A 39 -34.33 2.79 -13.56
CA LEU A 39 -34.83 1.91 -14.61
C LEU A 39 -33.74 0.96 -15.15
N GLU A 40 -32.50 1.43 -15.29
CA GLU A 40 -31.37 0.58 -15.71
C GLU A 40 -31.13 -0.56 -14.71
N LEU A 41 -31.20 -0.27 -13.41
CA LEU A 41 -31.03 -1.28 -12.36
C LEU A 41 -32.21 -2.28 -12.31
N GLU A 42 -33.43 -1.83 -12.61
CA GLU A 42 -34.59 -2.70 -12.71
C GLU A 42 -34.52 -3.60 -13.97
N ILE A 43 -34.04 -3.08 -15.10
CA ILE A 43 -33.76 -3.87 -16.32
C ILE A 43 -32.75 -4.99 -16.01
N LEU A 44 -31.67 -4.67 -15.29
CA LEU A 44 -30.69 -5.67 -14.87
C LEU A 44 -31.32 -6.80 -14.05
N LEU A 45 -32.12 -6.46 -13.04
CA LEU A 45 -32.80 -7.46 -12.21
C LEU A 45 -33.78 -8.30 -13.03
N GLN A 46 -34.51 -7.68 -13.96
CA GLN A 46 -35.43 -8.38 -14.85
C GLN A 46 -34.69 -9.35 -15.78
N HIS A 47 -33.53 -8.94 -16.32
CA HIS A 47 -32.71 -9.75 -17.22
C HIS A 47 -32.35 -11.10 -16.60
N TYR A 48 -32.01 -11.15 -15.32
CA TYR A 48 -31.62 -12.38 -14.62
C TYR A 48 -32.75 -13.09 -13.86
N THR A 49 -34.03 -12.77 -14.11
CA THR A 49 -35.18 -13.37 -13.38
C THR A 49 -35.16 -14.91 -13.35
N TYR A 50 -34.59 -15.55 -14.37
CA TYR A 50 -34.53 -17.01 -14.51
C TYR A 50 -33.16 -17.63 -14.18
N ASP A 51 -32.18 -16.83 -13.74
CA ASP A 51 -30.87 -17.29 -13.27
C ASP A 51 -30.68 -16.81 -11.83
N SER A 52 -30.93 -17.70 -10.86
CA SER A 52 -30.94 -17.33 -9.45
C SER A 52 -29.58 -16.83 -8.96
N LEU A 53 -28.47 -17.41 -9.45
CA LEU A 53 -27.14 -16.99 -9.01
C LEU A 53 -26.76 -15.63 -9.60
N LYS A 54 -27.01 -15.41 -10.90
CA LYS A 54 -26.74 -14.11 -11.51
C LYS A 54 -27.67 -13.02 -10.98
N LEU A 55 -28.92 -13.36 -10.65
CA LEU A 55 -29.84 -12.44 -9.99
C LEU A 55 -29.35 -12.03 -8.60
N GLU A 56 -28.85 -12.96 -7.79
CA GLU A 56 -28.28 -12.61 -6.49
C GLU A 56 -26.97 -11.81 -6.63
N ALA A 57 -26.15 -12.08 -7.65
CA ALA A 57 -24.96 -11.28 -7.96
C ALA A 57 -25.33 -9.84 -8.36
N ALA A 58 -26.37 -9.67 -9.19
CA ALA A 58 -26.90 -8.36 -9.56
C ALA A 58 -27.43 -7.60 -8.33
N LYS A 59 -28.18 -8.27 -7.45
CA LYS A 59 -28.66 -7.69 -6.18
C LYS A 59 -27.50 -7.30 -5.27
N PHE A 60 -26.45 -8.12 -5.18
CA PHE A 60 -25.24 -7.82 -4.42
C PHE A 60 -24.54 -6.56 -4.94
N LEU A 61 -24.39 -6.43 -6.27
CA LEU A 61 -23.83 -5.22 -6.87
C LEU A 61 -24.69 -3.99 -6.56
N ILE A 62 -26.00 -4.05 -6.84
CA ILE A 62 -26.91 -2.91 -6.65
C ILE A 62 -26.97 -2.47 -5.20
N ARG A 63 -27.18 -3.40 -4.24
CA ARG A 63 -27.39 -3.03 -2.83
C ARG A 63 -26.19 -2.34 -2.19
N ASN A 64 -24.99 -2.60 -2.71
CA ASN A 64 -23.76 -1.96 -2.27
C ASN A 64 -23.40 -0.72 -3.11
N MET A 65 -23.95 -0.53 -4.31
CA MET A 65 -23.63 0.59 -5.20
C MET A 65 -23.71 2.03 -4.64
N PRO A 66 -24.53 2.39 -3.62
CA PRO A 66 -24.65 3.78 -3.15
C PRO A 66 -23.34 4.44 -2.65
N HIS A 67 -22.31 3.66 -2.31
CA HIS A 67 -21.00 4.19 -1.94
C HIS A 67 -20.00 4.24 -3.11
N CYS A 68 -20.35 3.69 -4.27
CA CYS A 68 -19.51 3.64 -5.46
C CYS A 68 -19.62 4.95 -6.24
N TYR A 69 -18.50 5.65 -6.39
CA TYR A 69 -18.44 6.90 -7.13
C TYR A 69 -17.05 7.08 -7.76
N SER A 70 -16.97 8.01 -8.69
CA SER A 70 -15.72 8.56 -9.22
C SER A 70 -15.66 10.06 -8.97
N TYR A 71 -14.47 10.63 -9.00
CA TYR A 71 -14.33 12.09 -9.10
C TYR A 71 -14.52 12.53 -10.55
N GLN A 72 -15.10 13.70 -10.77
CA GLN A 72 -15.32 14.25 -12.10
C GLN A 72 -14.01 14.29 -12.90
N GLN A 73 -14.01 13.65 -14.08
CA GLN A 73 -12.85 13.61 -14.97
C GLN A 73 -12.79 14.85 -15.88
N GLY A 74 -11.67 15.05 -16.58
CA GLY A 74 -11.45 16.19 -17.47
C GLY A 74 -10.60 17.32 -16.86
N GLY A 75 -10.37 18.37 -17.65
CA GLY A 75 -9.74 19.62 -17.19
C GLY A 75 -8.37 19.43 -16.53
N GLU A 76 -8.27 19.82 -15.26
CA GLU A 76 -7.04 19.67 -14.47
C GLU A 76 -6.68 18.20 -14.21
N MET A 77 -7.66 17.31 -14.01
CA MET A 77 -7.41 15.88 -13.80
C MET A 77 -6.67 15.27 -14.99
N ASP A 78 -7.11 15.55 -16.22
CA ASP A 78 -6.45 15.09 -17.45
C ASP A 78 -5.06 15.70 -17.63
N SER A 79 -4.90 16.95 -17.18
CA SER A 79 -3.60 17.63 -17.22
C SER A 79 -2.60 16.98 -16.27
N VAL A 80 -3.02 16.63 -15.05
CA VAL A 80 -2.18 15.94 -14.06
C VAL A 80 -1.89 14.51 -14.51
N LYS A 81 -2.87 13.76 -15.02
CA LYS A 81 -2.67 12.44 -15.64
C LYS A 81 -1.63 12.46 -16.76
N ARG A 82 -1.64 13.49 -17.60
CA ARG A 82 -0.62 13.68 -18.65
C ARG A 82 0.74 14.03 -18.07
N VAL A 83 0.78 14.89 -17.05
CA VAL A 83 2.03 15.26 -16.40
C VAL A 83 2.73 14.06 -15.78
N ARG A 84 1.96 13.13 -15.19
CA ARG A 84 2.47 11.87 -14.66
C ARG A 84 3.24 11.03 -15.67
N THR A 85 3.09 11.25 -16.98
CA THR A 85 3.85 10.49 -17.98
C THR A 85 5.21 11.13 -18.32
N TYR A 86 5.53 12.31 -17.79
CA TYR A 86 6.84 12.96 -17.94
C TYR A 86 7.73 12.67 -16.73
N TYR A 87 8.11 11.40 -16.60
CA TYR A 87 9.00 10.93 -15.55
C TYR A 87 10.39 10.61 -16.10
N SER A 88 11.38 10.65 -15.21
CA SER A 88 12.71 10.13 -15.46
C SER A 88 12.76 8.61 -15.31
N PRO A 89 13.79 7.92 -15.82
CA PRO A 89 13.99 6.50 -15.57
C PRO A 89 13.99 6.10 -14.08
N PHE A 90 14.15 7.06 -13.17
CA PHE A 90 14.11 6.89 -11.71
C PHE A 90 12.76 7.22 -11.08
N GLY A 91 11.71 7.46 -11.88
CA GLY A 91 10.33 7.68 -11.43
C GLY A 91 9.98 9.11 -11.03
N GLN A 92 10.93 10.04 -11.13
CA GLN A 92 10.74 11.42 -10.70
C GLN A 92 10.12 12.27 -11.80
N ILE A 93 9.16 13.12 -11.45
CA ILE A 93 8.49 14.01 -12.41
C ILE A 93 9.35 15.23 -12.73
N ASP A 94 9.27 15.70 -13.97
CA ASP A 94 9.89 16.97 -14.36
C ASP A 94 9.39 18.12 -13.47
N GLN A 95 10.33 18.84 -12.87
CA GLN A 95 10.06 19.84 -11.84
C GLN A 95 9.27 21.04 -12.33
N THR A 96 9.29 21.34 -13.62
CA THR A 96 8.43 22.38 -14.20
C THR A 96 6.97 22.05 -13.95
N TYR A 97 6.62 20.76 -13.97
CA TYR A 97 5.29 20.29 -13.66
C TYR A 97 5.07 20.09 -12.17
N ALA A 98 6.06 19.58 -11.42
CA ALA A 98 5.94 19.45 -9.96
C ALA A 98 5.64 20.80 -9.29
N ARG A 99 6.30 21.89 -9.72
CA ARG A 99 6.01 23.25 -9.20
C ARG A 99 4.60 23.75 -9.53
N ARG A 100 4.06 23.34 -10.68
CA ARG A 100 2.73 23.76 -11.13
C ARG A 100 1.62 22.97 -10.45
N TRP A 101 1.82 21.66 -10.30
CA TRP A 101 0.78 20.71 -9.93
C TRP A 101 0.97 20.08 -8.54
N GLY A 102 2.08 20.36 -7.84
CA GLY A 102 2.38 19.75 -6.54
C GLY A 102 1.40 20.08 -5.40
N HIS A 103 0.51 21.04 -5.60
CA HIS A 103 -0.59 21.37 -4.68
C HIS A 103 -1.97 20.98 -5.21
N TYR A 104 -2.02 20.27 -6.33
CA TYR A 104 -3.27 19.79 -6.89
C TYR A 104 -3.95 18.82 -5.91
N THR A 105 -5.27 18.94 -5.76
CA THR A 105 -6.07 17.97 -5.03
C THR A 105 -7.35 17.66 -5.78
N TYR A 106 -7.56 16.38 -6.06
CA TYR A 106 -8.77 15.87 -6.69
C TYR A 106 -9.98 15.88 -5.75
N ARG A 107 -9.75 15.99 -4.43
CA ARG A 107 -10.79 15.82 -3.40
C ARG A 107 -11.88 16.89 -3.45
N ASN A 108 -11.62 18.01 -4.12
CA ASN A 108 -12.58 19.09 -4.35
C ASN A 108 -13.46 18.89 -5.58
N LEU A 109 -13.15 17.91 -6.43
CA LEU A 109 -13.93 17.62 -7.62
C LEU A 109 -15.29 17.03 -7.24
N PRO A 110 -16.35 17.34 -8.00
CA PRO A 110 -17.65 16.70 -7.79
C PRO A 110 -17.56 15.18 -7.88
N LYS A 111 -18.34 14.49 -7.04
CA LYS A 111 -18.50 13.04 -7.11
C LYS A 111 -19.58 12.69 -8.13
N ILE A 112 -19.31 11.69 -8.95
CA ILE A 112 -20.25 11.07 -9.89
C ILE A 112 -20.53 9.67 -9.37
N TYR A 113 -21.72 9.44 -8.84
CA TYR A 113 -22.11 8.15 -8.28
C TYR A 113 -22.51 7.18 -9.39
N ASP A 114 -22.01 5.95 -9.31
CA ASP A 114 -22.29 4.93 -10.32
C ASP A 114 -23.79 4.66 -10.42
N ALA A 115 -24.49 4.63 -9.28
CA ALA A 115 -25.94 4.43 -9.22
C ALA A 115 -26.74 5.41 -10.10
N HIS A 116 -26.18 6.58 -10.43
CA HIS A 116 -26.84 7.60 -11.26
C HIS A 116 -26.51 7.51 -12.75
N ILE A 117 -25.52 6.71 -13.16
CA ILE A 117 -25.01 6.70 -14.53
C ILE A 117 -24.75 5.31 -15.13
N ILE A 118 -24.63 4.26 -14.31
CA ILE A 118 -24.30 2.92 -14.78
C ILE A 118 -25.48 2.29 -15.51
N THR A 119 -25.21 1.61 -16.62
CA THR A 119 -26.23 1.00 -17.46
C THR A 119 -26.44 -0.48 -17.12
N ALA A 120 -27.61 -1.00 -17.47
CA ALA A 120 -27.90 -2.43 -17.39
C ALA A 120 -26.92 -3.23 -18.27
N GLU A 121 -26.63 -2.73 -19.47
CA GLU A 121 -25.70 -3.35 -20.42
C GLU A 121 -24.31 -3.57 -19.82
N TYR A 122 -23.74 -2.54 -19.18
CA TYR A 122 -22.44 -2.62 -18.49
C TYR A 122 -22.45 -3.72 -17.42
N LEU A 123 -23.49 -3.74 -16.58
CA LEU A 123 -23.59 -4.68 -15.48
C LEU A 123 -23.82 -6.12 -15.96
N ILE A 124 -24.60 -6.30 -17.03
CA ILE A 124 -24.82 -7.60 -17.67
C ILE A 124 -23.50 -8.16 -18.22
N ASP A 125 -22.76 -7.37 -19.00
CA ASP A 125 -21.45 -7.80 -19.54
C ASP A 125 -20.45 -8.14 -18.41
N ASN A 126 -20.38 -7.31 -17.37
CA ASN A 126 -19.51 -7.58 -16.21
C ASN A 126 -19.90 -8.87 -15.48
N ILE A 127 -21.18 -9.07 -15.19
CA ILE A 127 -21.69 -10.27 -14.48
C ILE A 127 -21.41 -11.50 -15.34
N ASP A 128 -21.77 -11.49 -16.61
CA ASP A 128 -21.62 -12.64 -17.49
C ASP A 128 -20.15 -13.06 -17.63
N ARG A 129 -19.24 -12.12 -17.87
CA ARG A 129 -17.80 -12.40 -17.93
C ARG A 129 -17.21 -12.90 -16.61
N ALA A 130 -17.70 -12.37 -15.48
CA ALA A 130 -17.28 -12.85 -14.17
C ALA A 130 -17.74 -14.30 -13.95
N PHE A 131 -18.98 -14.63 -14.30
CA PHE A 131 -19.50 -15.99 -14.23
C PHE A 131 -18.79 -16.95 -15.18
N ASP A 132 -18.52 -16.54 -16.42
CA ASP A 132 -17.79 -17.35 -17.39
C ASP A 132 -16.41 -17.73 -16.84
N ASN A 133 -15.67 -16.76 -16.29
CA ASN A 133 -14.39 -17.02 -15.64
C ASN A 133 -14.52 -17.85 -14.36
N TRP A 134 -15.57 -17.62 -13.56
CA TRP A 134 -15.83 -18.40 -12.34
C TRP A 134 -16.09 -19.88 -12.67
N GLN A 135 -16.84 -20.17 -13.74
CA GLN A 135 -17.18 -21.54 -14.16
C GLN A 135 -16.05 -22.21 -14.97
N LYS A 136 -15.37 -21.45 -15.83
CA LYS A 136 -14.32 -21.96 -16.74
C LYS A 136 -13.06 -22.40 -15.98
N ARG A 137 -12.68 -21.69 -14.92
CA ARG A 137 -11.39 -21.93 -14.24
C ARG A 137 -11.46 -23.08 -13.23
N PRO A 138 -10.53 -24.05 -13.26
CA PRO A 138 -10.60 -25.24 -12.41
C PRO A 138 -10.48 -24.93 -10.91
N TRP A 139 -9.67 -23.93 -10.54
CA TRP A 139 -9.49 -23.51 -9.15
C TRP A 139 -10.70 -22.81 -8.53
N ASN A 140 -11.61 -22.30 -9.37
CA ASN A 140 -12.80 -21.60 -8.90
C ASN A 140 -13.92 -22.54 -8.42
N ARG A 141 -13.77 -23.86 -8.64
CA ARG A 141 -14.73 -24.88 -8.15
C ARG A 141 -14.86 -24.92 -6.63
N SER A 142 -13.82 -24.51 -5.91
CA SER A 142 -13.81 -24.40 -4.45
C SER A 142 -14.13 -22.98 -3.95
N LEU A 143 -14.30 -22.01 -4.85
CA LEU A 143 -14.61 -20.63 -4.49
C LEU A 143 -16.11 -20.53 -4.19
N SER A 144 -16.46 -20.10 -2.97
CA SER A 144 -17.84 -19.88 -2.57
C SER A 144 -18.49 -18.77 -3.38
N PHE A 145 -19.83 -18.70 -3.40
CA PHE A 145 -20.53 -17.60 -4.06
C PHE A 145 -20.24 -16.26 -3.38
N GLU A 146 -20.10 -16.26 -2.06
CA GLU A 146 -19.76 -15.09 -1.26
C GLU A 146 -18.35 -14.57 -1.62
N ASP A 147 -17.38 -15.47 -1.78
CA ASP A 147 -16.04 -15.09 -2.25
C ASP A 147 -16.05 -14.69 -3.72
N PHE A 148 -16.87 -15.31 -4.57
CA PHE A 148 -17.04 -14.85 -5.95
C PHE A 148 -17.52 -13.39 -6.00
N CYS A 149 -18.51 -13.03 -5.17
CA CYS A 149 -19.08 -11.69 -5.08
C CYS A 149 -18.04 -10.62 -4.68
N GLU A 150 -17.01 -10.97 -3.92
CA GLU A 150 -15.98 -10.02 -3.50
C GLU A 150 -14.71 -10.08 -4.39
N TYR A 151 -14.27 -11.28 -4.78
CA TYR A 151 -12.94 -11.50 -5.39
C TYR A 151 -12.94 -11.44 -6.92
N LEU A 152 -14.09 -11.60 -7.58
CA LEU A 152 -14.18 -11.69 -9.04
C LEU A 152 -15.23 -10.76 -9.64
N LEU A 153 -16.42 -10.72 -9.02
CA LEU A 153 -17.59 -10.00 -9.49
C LEU A 153 -17.44 -8.47 -9.56
N PRO A 154 -16.81 -7.78 -8.59
CA PRO A 154 -16.86 -6.32 -8.56
C PRO A 154 -16.27 -5.70 -9.81
N TYR A 155 -17.02 -4.77 -10.41
CA TYR A 155 -16.61 -4.01 -11.59
C TYR A 155 -15.69 -2.82 -11.24
N ARG A 156 -15.46 -2.58 -9.95
CA ARG A 156 -14.76 -1.42 -9.40
C ARG A 156 -13.86 -1.84 -8.24
N ILE A 157 -12.79 -1.10 -8.02
CA ILE A 157 -11.83 -1.27 -6.92
C ILE A 157 -12.05 -0.20 -5.85
N GLY A 158 -12.14 1.06 -6.24
CA GLY A 158 -12.26 2.21 -5.37
C GLY A 158 -12.99 3.37 -6.04
N ASP A 159 -12.34 4.52 -6.18
CA ASP A 159 -12.93 5.77 -6.70
C ASP A 159 -12.54 6.10 -8.16
N GLU A 160 -12.18 5.09 -8.94
CA GLU A 160 -11.78 5.23 -10.35
C GLU A 160 -12.92 5.71 -11.28
N PRO A 161 -12.64 6.30 -12.45
CA PRO A 161 -13.70 6.50 -13.45
C PRO A 161 -14.37 5.19 -13.85
N LEU A 162 -15.69 5.22 -14.04
CA LEU A 162 -16.43 4.08 -14.59
C LEU A 162 -16.04 3.86 -16.06
N GLU A 163 -15.36 2.75 -16.33
CA GLU A 163 -14.78 2.44 -17.64
C GLU A 163 -14.99 0.96 -18.01
N GLU A 164 -15.05 0.68 -19.31
CA GLU A 164 -15.02 -0.69 -19.84
C GLU A 164 -13.59 -1.24 -19.78
N TRP A 165 -13.35 -2.18 -18.86
CA TRP A 165 -12.01 -2.71 -18.60
C TRP A 165 -11.91 -4.23 -18.65
N ARG A 166 -12.95 -4.97 -18.26
CA ARG A 166 -12.84 -6.42 -18.09
C ARG A 166 -12.47 -7.11 -19.39
N GLU A 167 -13.17 -6.77 -20.48
CA GLU A 167 -12.84 -7.28 -21.82
C GLU A 167 -11.43 -6.85 -22.28
N LEU A 168 -11.03 -5.61 -22.00
CA LEU A 168 -9.72 -5.08 -22.41
C LEU A 168 -8.58 -5.90 -21.82
N TYR A 169 -8.64 -6.18 -20.51
CA TYR A 169 -7.64 -6.97 -19.80
C TYR A 169 -7.75 -8.46 -20.16
N GLU A 170 -8.96 -8.98 -20.33
CA GLU A 170 -9.21 -10.37 -20.74
C GLU A 170 -8.59 -10.65 -22.12
N LYS A 171 -8.82 -9.80 -23.12
CA LYS A 171 -8.22 -9.91 -24.46
C LYS A 171 -6.70 -9.89 -24.41
N LYS A 172 -6.11 -9.10 -23.50
CA LYS A 172 -4.65 -8.96 -23.39
C LYS A 172 -4.00 -10.15 -22.68
N TYR A 173 -4.61 -10.67 -21.61
CA TYR A 173 -3.96 -11.62 -20.71
C TYR A 173 -4.59 -13.03 -20.71
N GLY A 174 -5.78 -13.21 -21.25
CA GLY A 174 -6.52 -14.49 -21.21
C GLY A 174 -5.75 -15.66 -21.85
N TYR A 175 -4.95 -15.40 -22.89
CA TYR A 175 -4.14 -16.43 -23.56
C TYR A 175 -3.12 -17.09 -22.61
N LEU A 176 -2.67 -16.40 -21.55
CA LEU A 176 -1.75 -16.95 -20.56
C LEU A 176 -2.38 -18.14 -19.84
N LEU A 177 -3.69 -18.09 -19.57
CA LEU A 177 -4.40 -19.14 -18.84
C LEU A 177 -5.16 -20.10 -19.74
N ASP A 178 -5.47 -19.69 -20.97
CA ASP A 178 -6.18 -20.53 -21.94
C ASP A 178 -5.21 -21.39 -22.77
N SER A 179 -4.08 -20.82 -23.17
CA SER A 179 -3.14 -21.43 -24.12
C SER A 179 -1.85 -21.88 -23.48
N ILE A 180 -1.30 -21.13 -22.51
CA ILE A 180 0.03 -21.39 -21.94
C ILE A 180 -0.05 -22.25 -20.67
N TYR A 181 -0.76 -21.79 -19.64
CA TYR A 181 -0.91 -22.53 -18.39
C TYR A 181 -1.90 -23.68 -18.57
N LYS A 182 -1.47 -24.90 -18.20
CA LYS A 182 -2.31 -26.12 -18.26
C LYS A 182 -2.52 -26.77 -16.89
N GLY A 183 -2.02 -26.16 -15.83
CA GLY A 183 -2.20 -26.64 -14.46
C GLY A 183 -3.55 -26.23 -13.87
N GLY A 184 -3.80 -26.70 -12.64
CA GLY A 184 -5.02 -26.40 -11.89
C GLY A 184 -4.80 -25.48 -10.68
N ASP A 185 -3.58 -24.98 -10.48
CA ASP A 185 -3.19 -24.23 -9.29
C ASP A 185 -3.29 -22.71 -9.53
N VAL A 186 -4.11 -22.03 -8.74
CA VAL A 186 -4.36 -20.59 -8.87
C VAL A 186 -3.13 -19.73 -8.51
N VAL A 187 -2.26 -20.19 -7.60
CA VAL A 187 -1.07 -19.45 -7.20
C VAL A 187 -0.02 -19.50 -8.31
N GLU A 188 0.14 -20.66 -8.95
CA GLU A 188 0.99 -20.77 -10.15
C GLU A 188 0.47 -19.93 -11.32
N ALA A 189 -0.85 -19.95 -11.55
CA ALA A 189 -1.51 -19.12 -12.56
C ALA A 189 -1.30 -17.62 -12.28
N ALA A 190 -1.48 -17.19 -11.02
CA ALA A 190 -1.24 -15.82 -10.59
C ALA A 190 0.21 -15.39 -10.79
N ASN A 191 1.18 -16.24 -10.41
CA ASN A 191 2.60 -15.95 -10.62
C ASN A 191 2.96 -15.86 -12.11
N LEU A 192 2.35 -16.67 -12.98
CA LEU A 192 2.54 -16.54 -14.43
C LEU A 192 2.04 -15.19 -14.95
N VAL A 193 0.82 -14.79 -14.60
CA VAL A 193 0.26 -13.50 -15.04
C VAL A 193 1.07 -12.34 -14.44
N SER A 194 1.42 -12.42 -13.15
CA SER A 194 2.25 -11.45 -12.45
C SER A 194 3.60 -11.22 -13.14
N ARG A 195 4.32 -12.29 -13.53
CA ARG A 195 5.57 -12.17 -14.29
C ARG A 195 5.37 -11.48 -15.63
N HIS A 196 4.28 -11.78 -16.33
CA HIS A 196 3.98 -11.11 -17.60
C HIS A 196 3.64 -9.61 -17.41
N LEU A 197 3.04 -9.23 -16.29
CA LEU A 197 2.74 -7.83 -15.96
C LEU A 197 3.99 -6.98 -15.67
N GLN A 198 5.13 -7.61 -15.38
CA GLN A 198 6.41 -6.91 -15.19
C GLN A 198 6.99 -6.35 -16.51
N GLU A 199 6.40 -6.68 -17.67
CA GLU A 199 6.78 -6.16 -18.97
C GLU A 199 5.64 -5.33 -19.61
N PRO A 200 5.82 -4.00 -19.80
CA PRO A 200 7.00 -3.21 -19.45
C PRO A 200 7.13 -2.96 -17.94
N VAL A 201 8.35 -2.62 -17.51
CA VAL A 201 8.68 -2.36 -16.10
C VAL A 201 7.77 -1.30 -15.50
N PHE A 202 7.26 -1.56 -14.30
CA PHE A 202 6.51 -0.58 -13.53
C PHE A 202 7.46 0.40 -12.84
N ILE A 203 7.21 1.68 -13.02
CA ILE A 203 8.03 2.76 -12.46
C ILE A 203 7.27 3.38 -11.28
N TYR A 204 7.84 3.25 -10.09
CA TYR A 204 7.23 3.72 -8.85
C TYR A 204 7.31 5.25 -8.73
N CYS A 205 6.19 5.88 -8.36
CA CYS A 205 6.12 7.31 -8.04
C CYS A 205 4.92 7.68 -7.16
N GLU A 206 5.17 8.55 -6.18
CA GLU A 206 4.18 9.10 -5.25
C GLU A 206 4.08 10.64 -5.29
N ASP A 207 4.58 11.27 -6.36
CA ASP A 207 4.66 12.74 -6.47
C ASP A 207 3.29 13.44 -6.50
N PHE A 208 2.21 12.70 -6.77
CA PHE A 208 0.84 13.23 -6.74
C PHE A 208 -0.10 12.35 -5.93
N GLU A 209 -0.92 13.00 -5.12
CA GLU A 209 -2.07 12.40 -4.49
C GLU A 209 -3.27 12.40 -5.46
N LEU A 210 -3.69 11.22 -5.91
CA LEU A 210 -4.74 11.03 -6.91
C LEU A 210 -5.73 9.94 -6.48
N PRO A 211 -6.96 9.93 -7.02
CA PRO A 211 -7.86 8.80 -6.84
C PRO A 211 -7.29 7.59 -7.59
N HIS A 212 -7.93 6.42 -7.43
CA HIS A 212 -7.71 5.30 -8.33
C HIS A 212 -7.84 5.80 -9.78
N ILE A 213 -6.79 5.66 -10.58
CA ILE A 213 -6.63 6.54 -11.74
C ILE A 213 -7.46 6.11 -12.96
N GLY A 214 -7.91 4.87 -12.97
CA GLY A 214 -8.72 4.26 -14.01
C GLY A 214 -8.02 3.12 -14.73
N PRO A 215 -8.75 2.04 -15.04
CA PRO A 215 -8.19 0.84 -15.64
C PRO A 215 -7.55 1.08 -17.01
N ARG A 216 -8.11 1.97 -17.84
CA ARG A 216 -7.57 2.22 -19.19
C ARG A 216 -6.27 3.01 -19.15
N TYR A 217 -6.16 3.95 -18.21
CA TYR A 217 -4.92 4.70 -18.00
C TYR A 217 -3.81 3.75 -17.56
N LEU A 218 -4.08 2.92 -16.55
CA LEU A 218 -3.14 1.92 -16.04
C LEU A 218 -2.84 0.80 -17.04
N PHE A 219 -3.77 0.47 -17.93
CA PHE A 219 -3.52 -0.48 -19.01
C PHE A 219 -2.45 0.03 -19.98
N SER A 220 -2.45 1.35 -20.24
CA SER A 220 -1.57 1.99 -21.21
C SER A 220 -0.25 2.49 -20.59
N HIS A 221 -0.20 2.69 -19.27
CA HIS A 221 0.94 3.25 -18.56
C HIS A 221 1.32 2.38 -17.36
N ARG A 222 2.60 2.07 -17.18
CA ARG A 222 3.14 1.29 -16.05
C ARG A 222 3.87 2.20 -15.08
N TYR A 223 3.14 3.13 -14.47
CA TYR A 223 3.71 4.14 -13.60
C TYR A 223 2.74 4.57 -12.51
N GLY A 224 3.21 4.67 -11.27
CA GLY A 224 2.43 5.19 -10.15
C GLY A 224 2.85 4.65 -8.79
N SER A 225 1.94 4.77 -7.84
CA SER A 225 2.11 4.39 -6.43
C SER A 225 1.87 2.88 -6.22
N CYS A 226 1.94 2.44 -4.96
CA CYS A 226 1.54 1.08 -4.59
C CYS A 226 0.05 0.79 -4.89
N VAL A 227 -0.82 1.81 -4.86
CA VAL A 227 -2.24 1.68 -5.24
C VAL A 227 -2.37 1.39 -6.74
N ASP A 228 -1.71 2.20 -7.58
CA ASP A 228 -1.74 2.00 -9.04
C ASP A 228 -1.19 0.62 -9.44
N ALA A 229 -0.16 0.15 -8.74
CA ALA A 229 0.39 -1.18 -8.91
C ALA A 229 -0.63 -2.28 -8.53
N ALA A 230 -1.28 -2.14 -7.37
CA ALA A 230 -2.29 -3.10 -6.92
C ALA A 230 -3.50 -3.15 -7.87
N ASP A 231 -3.96 -2.00 -8.35
CA ASP A 231 -5.05 -1.87 -9.31
C ASP A 231 -4.78 -2.66 -10.61
N ILE A 232 -3.56 -2.51 -11.18
CA ILE A 232 -3.15 -3.23 -12.41
C ILE A 232 -3.32 -4.74 -12.24
N VAL A 233 -2.88 -5.27 -11.09
CA VAL A 233 -2.99 -6.69 -10.77
C VAL A 233 -4.46 -7.08 -10.60
N THR A 234 -5.23 -6.31 -9.83
CA THR A 234 -6.65 -6.58 -9.60
C THR A 234 -7.44 -6.65 -10.90
N TYR A 235 -7.26 -5.68 -11.82
CA TYR A 235 -7.90 -5.71 -13.13
C TYR A 235 -7.46 -6.91 -13.97
N ALA A 236 -6.15 -7.18 -14.03
CA ALA A 236 -5.63 -8.31 -14.82
C ALA A 236 -6.14 -9.66 -14.29
N PHE A 237 -6.09 -9.86 -12.97
CA PHE A 237 -6.45 -11.12 -12.32
C PHE A 237 -7.96 -11.38 -12.42
N ARG A 238 -8.80 -10.39 -12.07
CA ARG A 238 -10.26 -10.53 -12.16
C ARG A 238 -10.73 -10.75 -13.60
N ALA A 239 -10.09 -10.12 -14.59
CA ALA A 239 -10.44 -10.30 -16.00
C ALA A 239 -10.17 -11.71 -16.54
N VAL A 240 -9.21 -12.44 -15.95
CA VAL A 240 -8.87 -13.81 -16.37
C VAL A 240 -9.34 -14.89 -15.40
N GLY A 241 -10.10 -14.53 -14.36
CA GLY A 241 -10.69 -15.46 -13.41
C GLY A 241 -9.78 -15.92 -12.27
N ILE A 242 -8.76 -15.14 -11.92
CA ILE A 242 -7.98 -15.32 -10.70
C ILE A 242 -8.64 -14.52 -9.57
N PRO A 243 -9.19 -15.16 -8.52
CA PRO A 243 -9.84 -14.45 -7.42
C PRO A 243 -8.81 -13.68 -6.58
N CYS A 244 -8.95 -12.36 -6.51
CA CYS A 244 -8.02 -11.49 -5.78
C CYS A 244 -8.69 -10.28 -5.11
N MET A 245 -7.99 -9.75 -4.11
CA MET A 245 -8.36 -8.55 -3.35
C MET A 245 -7.11 -7.71 -3.06
N GLU A 246 -7.33 -6.50 -2.56
CA GLU A 246 -6.29 -5.60 -2.09
C GLU A 246 -6.31 -5.53 -0.56
N ASP A 247 -5.15 -5.69 0.05
CA ASP A 247 -4.92 -5.51 1.47
C ASP A 247 -4.10 -4.25 1.70
N THR A 248 -4.31 -3.63 2.85
CA THR A 248 -3.64 -2.40 3.23
C THR A 248 -3.29 -2.36 4.71
N ASP A 249 -2.28 -1.56 5.05
CA ASP A 249 -2.02 -1.22 6.44
C ASP A 249 -3.13 -0.30 7.01
N ALA A 250 -3.15 -0.11 8.33
CA ALA A 250 -4.16 0.73 8.99
C ALA A 250 -4.22 2.18 8.47
N ARG A 251 -3.15 2.67 7.81
CA ARG A 251 -3.05 4.06 7.35
C ARG A 251 -3.45 4.22 5.90
N GLY A 252 -3.61 3.14 5.15
CA GLY A 252 -3.66 3.22 3.69
C GLY A 252 -2.30 3.57 3.08
N GLY A 253 -1.20 3.47 3.84
CA GLY A 253 0.13 3.91 3.42
C GLY A 253 0.85 2.91 2.52
N HIS A 254 0.36 1.67 2.50
CA HIS A 254 0.83 0.64 1.59
C HIS A 254 -0.32 -0.29 1.23
N VAL A 255 -0.40 -0.66 -0.06
CA VAL A 255 -1.40 -1.58 -0.61
C VAL A 255 -0.68 -2.69 -1.36
N TRP A 256 -1.17 -3.92 -1.22
CA TRP A 256 -0.70 -5.09 -1.94
C TRP A 256 -1.88 -6.01 -2.28
N ASN A 257 -1.70 -6.94 -3.21
CA ASN A 257 -2.77 -7.87 -3.57
C ASN A 257 -2.66 -9.17 -2.76
N VAL A 258 -3.78 -9.87 -2.66
CA VAL A 258 -3.84 -11.26 -2.25
C VAL A 258 -4.55 -12.09 -3.31
N VAL A 259 -4.15 -13.36 -3.43
CA VAL A 259 -4.83 -14.35 -4.26
C VAL A 259 -5.51 -15.36 -3.37
N ARG A 260 -6.80 -15.62 -3.60
CA ARG A 260 -7.52 -16.66 -2.88
C ARG A 260 -7.14 -18.03 -3.41
N ASP A 261 -6.53 -18.85 -2.57
CA ASP A 261 -6.18 -20.23 -2.92
C ASP A 261 -7.36 -21.20 -2.78
N THR A 262 -7.19 -22.41 -3.30
CA THR A 262 -8.21 -23.47 -3.25
C THR A 262 -8.44 -24.05 -1.85
N THR A 263 -7.62 -23.67 -0.86
CA THR A 263 -7.79 -24.02 0.56
C THR A 263 -8.61 -22.99 1.33
N GLY A 264 -9.02 -21.90 0.67
CA GLY A 264 -9.73 -20.79 1.30
C GLY A 264 -8.81 -19.74 1.93
N ARG A 265 -7.48 -19.85 1.75
CA ARG A 265 -6.50 -18.92 2.32
C ARG A 265 -6.10 -17.86 1.30
N ASP A 266 -5.88 -16.66 1.79
CA ASP A 266 -5.34 -15.56 0.99
C ASP A 266 -3.81 -15.62 1.00
N VAL A 267 -3.21 -15.60 -0.20
CA VAL A 267 -1.76 -15.63 -0.41
C VAL A 267 -1.31 -14.25 -0.89
N PRO A 268 -0.50 -13.52 -0.11
CA PRO A 268 0.00 -12.21 -0.52
C PRO A 268 0.83 -12.28 -1.80
N ILE A 269 0.68 -11.28 -2.65
CA ILE A 269 1.49 -11.07 -3.85
C ILE A 269 1.77 -9.58 -4.03
N TRP A 270 2.99 -9.26 -4.43
CA TRP A 270 3.37 -7.90 -4.74
C TRP A 270 4.13 -7.92 -6.05
N TYR A 271 3.45 -7.75 -7.18
CA TYR A 271 4.02 -8.11 -8.49
C TYR A 271 5.30 -7.34 -8.85
N ILE A 272 5.55 -6.17 -8.24
CA ILE A 272 6.78 -5.39 -8.42
C ILE A 272 7.96 -5.85 -7.54
N ALA A 273 7.73 -6.77 -6.59
CA ALA A 273 8.75 -7.16 -5.60
C ALA A 273 8.81 -8.66 -5.28
N SER A 274 7.67 -9.36 -5.21
CA SER A 274 7.60 -10.76 -4.78
C SER A 274 6.44 -11.54 -5.40
N GLU A 275 6.74 -12.77 -5.80
CA GLU A 275 5.74 -13.77 -6.20
C GLU A 275 4.88 -14.24 -5.01
N ALA A 276 3.71 -14.78 -5.32
CA ALA A 276 2.83 -15.42 -4.34
C ALA A 276 3.42 -16.76 -3.88
N VAL A 277 3.63 -16.91 -2.57
CA VAL A 277 4.15 -18.14 -1.96
C VAL A 277 3.26 -18.57 -0.80
N ARG A 278 2.65 -19.76 -0.92
CA ARG A 278 1.76 -20.30 0.14
C ARG A 278 2.51 -20.43 1.46
N GLY A 279 1.86 -19.99 2.55
CA GLY A 279 2.43 -20.03 3.89
C GLY A 279 3.43 -18.91 4.18
N SER A 280 3.86 -18.14 3.17
CA SER A 280 4.57 -16.90 3.42
C SER A 280 3.62 -15.85 3.98
N ARG A 281 4.05 -15.23 5.08
CA ARG A 281 3.46 -14.01 5.64
C ARG A 281 4.43 -12.84 5.50
N ASP A 282 5.58 -13.09 4.87
CA ASP A 282 6.61 -12.08 4.70
C ASP A 282 6.20 -11.12 3.61
N THR A 283 6.25 -9.85 3.95
CA THR A 283 5.97 -8.73 3.07
C THR A 283 7.12 -7.72 3.13
N GLY A 284 8.35 -8.22 3.18
CA GLY A 284 9.56 -7.40 3.19
C GLY A 284 9.93 -6.83 4.57
N GLY A 285 9.51 -7.49 5.65
CA GLY A 285 9.87 -7.11 7.04
C GLY A 285 9.26 -5.82 7.57
N TYR A 286 8.37 -5.17 6.83
CA TYR A 286 7.69 -3.95 7.26
C TYR A 286 6.55 -4.27 8.23
N LYS A 287 6.68 -3.82 9.49
CA LYS A 287 5.68 -3.99 10.54
C LYS A 287 4.52 -3.00 10.35
N ARG A 288 3.27 -3.47 10.46
CA ARG A 288 2.01 -2.76 10.22
C ARG A 288 1.06 -2.75 11.41
N GLY A 289 1.25 -3.67 12.36
CA GLY A 289 0.38 -3.92 13.48
C GLY A 289 -0.91 -4.67 13.12
N LYS A 290 -1.66 -4.17 12.14
CA LYS A 290 -2.93 -4.70 11.65
C LYS A 290 -3.03 -4.58 10.13
N VAL A 291 -3.80 -5.47 9.51
CA VAL A 291 -4.08 -5.50 8.08
C VAL A 291 -5.58 -5.39 7.84
N TYR A 292 -5.94 -4.51 6.91
CA TYR A 292 -7.31 -4.23 6.52
C TYR A 292 -7.51 -4.49 5.03
N ARG A 293 -8.76 -4.78 4.66
CA ARG A 293 -9.17 -5.04 3.28
C ARG A 293 -10.37 -4.19 2.92
N PRO A 294 -10.29 -3.32 1.90
CA PRO A 294 -11.47 -2.75 1.26
C PRO A 294 -12.32 -3.87 0.67
N MET A 295 -13.61 -3.87 1.00
CA MET A 295 -14.60 -4.84 0.51
C MET A 295 -15.59 -4.12 -0.39
N TYR A 296 -16.15 -4.80 -1.39
CA TYR A 296 -17.28 -4.26 -2.13
C TYR A 296 -18.57 -4.36 -1.31
N GLY A 297 -18.72 -5.48 -0.60
CA GLY A 297 -19.88 -5.74 0.26
C GLY A 297 -19.84 -5.01 1.60
N PHE A 298 -21.00 -4.55 2.05
CA PHE A 298 -21.20 -3.96 3.38
C PHE A 298 -20.91 -4.98 4.49
N GLN A 299 -20.04 -4.63 5.44
CA GLN A 299 -19.65 -5.48 6.57
C GLN A 299 -20.67 -5.33 7.71
N GLU A 300 -21.80 -6.05 7.62
CA GLU A 300 -22.93 -5.95 8.57
C GLU A 300 -22.51 -6.19 10.03
N GLU A 301 -21.74 -7.26 10.28
CA GLU A 301 -21.28 -7.59 11.63
C GLU A 301 -20.47 -6.45 12.25
N LYS A 302 -19.57 -5.83 11.47
CA LYS A 302 -18.77 -4.68 11.92
C LYS A 302 -19.66 -3.48 12.24
N ALA A 303 -20.60 -3.15 11.35
CA ALA A 303 -21.51 -2.03 11.54
C ALA A 303 -22.41 -2.20 12.77
N ALA A 304 -22.91 -3.42 13.02
CA ALA A 304 -23.77 -3.73 14.16
C ALA A 304 -23.05 -3.53 15.52
N HIS A 305 -21.74 -3.81 15.60
CA HIS A 305 -20.97 -3.66 16.84
C HIS A 305 -20.70 -2.20 17.25
N LEU A 306 -20.84 -1.25 16.33
CA LEU A 306 -20.50 0.16 16.55
C LEU A 306 -21.70 1.01 16.98
N GLY A 307 -22.92 0.68 16.53
CA GLY A 307 -24.13 1.45 16.85
C GLY A 307 -24.03 2.93 16.45
N ASP A 308 -24.64 3.81 17.24
CA ASP A 308 -24.67 5.27 16.98
C ASP A 308 -23.35 5.99 17.27
N ASP A 309 -22.37 5.30 17.88
CA ASP A 309 -21.07 5.88 18.26
C ASP A 309 -20.16 6.17 17.05
N TRP A 310 -20.54 5.78 15.82
CA TRP A 310 -19.67 5.86 14.64
C TRP A 310 -19.07 7.26 14.39
N LYS A 311 -19.80 8.34 14.74
CA LYS A 311 -19.32 9.72 14.58
C LYS A 311 -18.17 10.10 15.51
N SER A 312 -18.01 9.38 16.62
CA SER A 312 -16.96 9.63 17.61
C SER A 312 -15.74 8.71 17.40
N VAL A 313 -15.79 7.81 16.42
CA VAL A 313 -14.74 6.85 16.11
C VAL A 313 -13.94 7.33 14.88
N PRO A 314 -12.62 7.06 14.78
CA PRO A 314 -11.83 7.33 13.58
C PRO A 314 -12.31 6.55 12.34
N LEU A 315 -12.21 7.16 11.15
CA LEU A 315 -12.72 6.64 9.87
C LEU A 315 -12.40 5.17 9.61
N LEU A 316 -11.15 4.76 9.77
CA LEU A 316 -10.71 3.37 9.56
C LEU A 316 -11.61 2.36 10.28
N PHE A 317 -11.91 2.63 11.56
CA PHE A 317 -12.58 1.66 12.43
C PHE A 317 -14.09 1.65 12.23
N TYR A 318 -14.69 2.71 11.67
CA TYR A 318 -16.13 2.73 11.37
C TYR A 318 -16.48 2.52 9.90
N HIS A 319 -15.51 2.60 8.97
CA HIS A 319 -15.78 2.43 7.54
C HIS A 319 -16.43 1.06 7.29
N PRO A 320 -17.71 1.00 6.84
CA PRO A 320 -18.46 -0.25 6.80
C PRO A 320 -18.04 -1.17 5.64
N TYR A 321 -17.25 -0.67 4.69
CA TYR A 321 -16.68 -1.44 3.59
C TYR A 321 -15.18 -1.76 3.82
N MET A 322 -14.73 -1.76 5.07
CA MET A 322 -13.35 -2.09 5.44
C MET A 322 -13.35 -3.24 6.45
N LYS A 323 -12.71 -4.36 6.12
CA LYS A 323 -12.65 -5.56 6.95
C LYS A 323 -11.28 -5.70 7.62
N ASP A 324 -11.22 -6.06 8.90
CA ASP A 324 -9.97 -6.51 9.54
C ASP A 324 -9.69 -7.94 9.05
N VAL A 325 -8.60 -8.12 8.30
CA VAL A 325 -8.16 -9.41 7.75
C VAL A 325 -6.87 -9.90 8.40
N SER A 326 -6.50 -9.30 9.53
CA SER A 326 -5.26 -9.61 10.25
C SER A 326 -5.17 -11.08 10.68
N TYR A 327 -6.29 -11.80 10.77
CA TYR A 327 -6.31 -13.23 11.05
C TYR A 327 -5.52 -14.07 10.04
N ALA A 328 -5.40 -13.60 8.79
CA ALA A 328 -4.60 -14.26 7.76
C ALA A 328 -3.08 -14.09 8.00
N TYR A 329 -2.69 -13.05 8.75
CA TYR A 329 -1.31 -12.61 8.92
C TYR A 329 -0.75 -12.94 10.29
N TYR A 330 -1.50 -12.67 11.35
CA TYR A 330 -0.98 -12.67 12.72
C TYR A 330 -1.75 -13.64 13.61
N PRO A 331 -1.07 -14.58 14.28
CA PRO A 331 -1.72 -15.56 15.14
C PRO A 331 -2.00 -15.03 16.55
N ASP A 332 -1.30 -13.97 16.97
CA ASP A 332 -1.21 -13.59 18.38
C ASP A 332 -2.32 -12.64 18.81
N THR A 333 -2.71 -12.73 20.08
CA THR A 333 -3.72 -11.88 20.70
C THR A 333 -3.11 -11.09 21.84
N LEU A 334 -3.20 -9.77 21.76
CA LEU A 334 -2.81 -8.88 22.86
C LEU A 334 -3.88 -8.88 23.94
N ARG A 335 -3.46 -9.00 25.20
CA ARG A 335 -4.32 -8.84 26.38
C ARG A 335 -3.62 -7.95 27.40
N ILE A 336 -4.17 -6.76 27.63
CA ILE A 336 -3.63 -5.82 28.61
C ILE A 336 -4.72 -5.32 29.54
N LEU A 337 -4.34 -5.01 30.78
CA LEU A 337 -5.16 -4.17 31.64
C LEU A 337 -5.13 -2.75 31.08
N THR A 338 -6.28 -2.09 31.04
CA THR A 338 -6.38 -0.70 30.63
C THR A 338 -6.88 0.13 31.79
N GLY A 339 -6.35 1.34 31.94
CA GLY A 339 -6.93 2.36 32.82
C GLY A 339 -8.20 2.99 32.25
N ILE A 340 -8.96 2.25 31.43
CA ILE A 340 -10.09 2.75 30.64
C ILE A 340 -11.39 2.11 31.16
N PRO A 341 -12.43 2.91 31.46
CA PRO A 341 -13.72 2.40 31.92
C PRO A 341 -14.33 1.36 30.98
N ASP A 342 -15.06 0.41 31.55
CA ASP A 342 -15.79 -0.61 30.80
C ASP A 342 -16.77 0.04 29.81
N GLY A 343 -16.82 -0.50 28.59
CA GLY A 343 -17.66 -0.02 27.49
C GLY A 343 -17.02 1.07 26.62
N GLU A 344 -16.01 1.78 27.11
CA GLU A 344 -15.27 2.76 26.29
C GLU A 344 -14.33 2.09 25.28
N VAL A 345 -14.12 2.75 24.14
CA VAL A 345 -13.20 2.27 23.10
C VAL A 345 -11.77 2.66 23.44
N CYS A 346 -10.90 1.67 23.56
CA CYS A 346 -9.46 1.84 23.61
C CYS A 346 -8.87 1.70 22.21
N TYR A 347 -7.90 2.54 21.89
CA TYR A 347 -7.15 2.50 20.64
C TYR A 347 -5.72 2.03 20.91
N LEU A 348 -5.13 1.36 19.94
CA LEU A 348 -3.75 0.91 20.00
C LEU A 348 -2.99 1.44 18.80
N ALA A 349 -1.93 2.20 19.07
CA ALA A 349 -1.08 2.77 18.03
C ALA A 349 0.28 2.10 17.96
N HIS A 350 0.89 2.11 16.78
CA HIS A 350 2.32 1.83 16.62
C HIS A 350 3.02 3.06 16.06
N PHE A 351 4.34 3.13 16.22
CA PHE A 351 5.12 4.27 15.80
C PHE A 351 5.46 4.19 14.30
N HIS A 352 5.12 5.24 13.55
CA HIS A 352 5.52 5.42 12.16
C HIS A 352 5.77 6.90 11.85
N GLU A 353 6.91 7.21 11.22
CA GLU A 353 7.32 8.50 10.67
C GLU A 353 7.20 9.65 11.66
N ALA A 354 7.67 9.45 12.90
CA ALA A 354 7.58 10.41 14.02
C ALA A 354 6.20 10.52 14.68
N HIS A 355 5.22 9.72 14.28
CA HIS A 355 3.86 9.80 14.80
C HIS A 355 3.38 8.45 15.33
N TRP A 356 2.44 8.49 16.27
CA TRP A 356 1.74 7.31 16.76
C TRP A 356 0.44 7.16 15.98
N TRP A 357 0.34 6.08 15.20
CA TRP A 357 -0.80 5.81 14.35
C TRP A 357 -1.62 4.67 14.90
N SER A 358 -2.89 4.95 15.20
CA SER A 358 -3.82 3.93 15.65
C SER A 358 -4.01 2.87 14.56
N CYS A 359 -3.80 1.62 14.93
CA CYS A 359 -3.90 0.48 14.04
C CYS A 359 -4.97 -0.51 14.47
N ALA A 360 -5.45 -0.45 15.72
CA ALA A 360 -6.49 -1.32 16.25
C ALA A 360 -7.34 -0.57 17.27
N CYS A 361 -8.55 -1.06 17.51
CA CYS A 361 -9.37 -0.64 18.63
C CYS A 361 -10.19 -1.80 19.19
N ALA A 362 -10.50 -1.74 20.48
CA ALA A 362 -11.42 -2.66 21.13
C ALA A 362 -12.11 -1.96 22.31
N ARG A 363 -13.34 -2.39 22.63
CA ARG A 363 -14.03 -1.91 23.83
C ARG A 363 -13.42 -2.54 25.07
N SER A 364 -13.22 -1.75 26.11
CA SER A 364 -12.75 -2.23 27.41
C SER A 364 -13.85 -3.06 28.08
N ALA A 365 -13.47 -4.19 28.69
CA ALA A 365 -14.37 -5.03 29.48
C ALA A 365 -13.65 -5.57 30.71
N SER A 366 -14.21 -5.37 31.90
CA SER A 366 -13.58 -5.70 33.18
C SER A 366 -12.17 -5.10 33.33
N GLY A 367 -11.99 -3.85 32.86
CA GLY A 367 -10.70 -3.14 32.85
C GLY A 367 -9.64 -3.79 31.95
N LYS A 368 -10.03 -4.61 30.98
CA LYS A 368 -9.13 -5.29 30.04
C LYS A 368 -9.45 -4.92 28.60
N MET A 369 -8.41 -4.85 27.79
CA MET A 369 -8.50 -4.79 26.34
C MET A 369 -7.91 -6.05 25.74
N GLU A 370 -8.67 -6.67 24.84
CA GLU A 370 -8.24 -7.80 24.02
C GLU A 370 -8.25 -7.41 22.55
N ILE A 371 -7.11 -7.56 21.87
CA ILE A 371 -6.99 -7.32 20.43
C ILE A 371 -6.46 -8.60 19.79
N PRO A 372 -7.32 -9.37 19.10
CA PRO A 372 -6.90 -10.59 18.42
C PRO A 372 -6.09 -10.27 17.18
N ASN A 373 -5.28 -11.22 16.70
CA ASN A 373 -4.53 -11.14 15.44
C ASN A 373 -3.74 -9.82 15.31
N LEU A 374 -2.90 -9.54 16.31
CA LEU A 374 -2.02 -8.39 16.36
C LEU A 374 -0.60 -8.82 16.01
N GLU A 375 0.11 -8.02 15.21
CA GLU A 375 1.49 -8.32 14.86
C GLU A 375 2.43 -8.32 16.08
N SER A 376 3.27 -9.34 16.17
CA SER A 376 4.27 -9.48 17.23
C SER A 376 5.60 -8.81 16.86
N GLU A 377 6.41 -8.60 17.89
CA GLU A 377 7.70 -7.90 17.83
C GLU A 377 7.53 -6.44 17.36
N LEU A 378 6.60 -5.73 18.00
CA LEU A 378 6.34 -4.32 17.74
C LEU A 378 6.08 -3.56 19.05
N VAL A 379 6.50 -2.28 19.06
CA VAL A 379 6.16 -1.36 20.14
C VAL A 379 4.78 -0.75 19.87
N TYR A 380 3.89 -0.87 20.84
CA TYR A 380 2.57 -0.27 20.82
C TYR A 380 2.38 0.78 21.91
N LEU A 381 1.47 1.70 21.68
CA LEU A 381 1.03 2.72 22.63
C LEU A 381 -0.49 2.68 22.78
N PRO A 382 -1.03 2.43 23.99
CA PRO A 382 -2.44 2.64 24.29
C PRO A 382 -2.84 4.10 24.12
N MET A 383 -3.97 4.34 23.47
CA MET A 383 -4.49 5.67 23.21
C MET A 383 -5.99 5.77 23.50
N LYS A 384 -6.40 6.99 23.86
CA LYS A 384 -7.80 7.45 23.84
C LYS A 384 -8.00 8.37 22.64
N TYR A 385 -9.20 8.36 22.08
CA TYR A 385 -9.61 9.28 21.02
C TYR A 385 -10.72 10.18 21.53
N THR A 386 -10.48 11.49 21.57
CA THR A 386 -11.48 12.47 22.01
C THR A 386 -11.39 13.72 21.15
N LYS A 387 -12.54 14.28 20.75
CA LYS A 387 -12.63 15.52 19.93
C LYS A 387 -11.69 15.48 18.71
N SER A 388 -11.71 14.37 17.97
CA SER A 388 -10.91 14.14 16.77
C SER A 388 -9.39 14.09 16.98
N ASN A 389 -8.92 13.89 18.21
CA ASN A 389 -7.50 13.82 18.55
C ASN A 389 -7.18 12.57 19.37
N TYR A 390 -5.99 12.00 19.15
CA TYR A 390 -5.47 10.90 19.93
C TYR A 390 -4.60 11.40 21.09
N TYR A 391 -4.76 10.76 22.26
CA TYR A 391 -3.99 11.03 23.46
C TYR A 391 -3.46 9.72 24.03
N PRO A 392 -2.17 9.62 24.40
CA PRO A 392 -1.64 8.46 25.13
C PRO A 392 -2.46 8.22 26.40
N SER A 393 -2.88 6.98 26.63
CA SER A 393 -3.61 6.58 27.83
C SER A 393 -2.77 5.81 28.83
N ASP A 394 -1.62 5.28 28.39
CA ASP A 394 -0.64 4.56 29.21
C ASP A 394 0.76 4.66 28.55
N PHE A 395 1.75 4.03 29.15
CA PHE A 395 3.11 3.91 28.62
C PHE A 395 3.19 2.97 27.41
N PRO A 396 4.12 3.20 26.48
CA PRO A 396 4.34 2.27 25.38
C PRO A 396 4.89 0.94 25.92
N PHE A 397 4.62 -0.14 25.19
CA PHE A 397 5.11 -1.48 25.54
C PHE A 397 5.53 -2.24 24.28
N TRP A 398 6.51 -3.11 24.43
CA TRP A 398 6.87 -4.10 23.42
C TRP A 398 5.97 -5.32 23.55
N PHE A 399 5.40 -5.78 22.43
CA PHE A 399 4.59 -7.00 22.36
C PHE A 399 5.31 -8.04 21.51
N ALA A 400 5.47 -9.26 22.04
CA ALA A 400 6.08 -10.39 21.34
C ALA A 400 5.31 -11.69 21.59
N GLY A 401 4.10 -11.80 21.00
CA GLY A 401 3.37 -13.07 20.94
C GLY A 401 2.87 -13.63 22.27
N GLY A 402 2.68 -12.77 23.27
CA GLY A 402 2.27 -13.14 24.63
C GLY A 402 3.17 -12.55 25.71
N GLU A 403 4.40 -12.18 25.36
CA GLU A 403 5.24 -11.35 26.23
C GLU A 403 4.93 -9.86 26.01
N ILE A 404 4.78 -9.14 27.13
CA ILE A 404 4.56 -7.69 27.15
C ILE A 404 5.61 -7.07 28.06
N ASN A 405 6.41 -6.16 27.51
CA ASN A 405 7.39 -5.40 28.27
C ASN A 405 7.08 -3.89 28.18
N THR A 406 6.56 -3.33 29.27
CA THR A 406 6.17 -1.92 29.34
C THR A 406 7.38 -1.02 29.61
N PHE A 407 7.54 0.01 28.79
CA PHE A 407 8.62 0.99 28.92
C PHE A 407 8.28 2.06 29.96
N LEU A 408 8.56 1.75 31.23
CA LEU A 408 8.42 2.70 32.33
C LEU A 408 9.67 3.58 32.43
N PRO A 409 9.55 4.92 32.29
CA PRO A 409 10.70 5.81 32.41
C PRO A 409 11.16 5.94 33.87
N ASP A 410 12.46 5.80 34.10
CA ASP A 410 13.13 6.17 35.34
C ASP A 410 13.71 7.58 35.19
N TRP A 411 13.01 8.56 35.79
CA TRP A 411 13.41 9.97 35.72
C TRP A 411 14.59 10.31 36.64
N GLU A 412 14.95 9.43 37.57
CA GLU A 412 16.10 9.62 38.46
C GLU A 412 17.38 9.06 37.82
N LYS A 413 17.27 7.99 37.03
CA LYS A 413 18.41 7.33 36.37
C LYS A 413 18.44 7.59 34.88
N THR A 414 18.93 8.77 34.52
CA THR A 414 19.14 9.12 33.12
C THR A 414 20.44 8.53 32.56
N VAL A 415 20.40 8.10 31.30
CA VAL A 415 21.58 7.67 30.54
C VAL A 415 21.72 8.49 29.27
N LYS A 416 22.96 8.85 28.93
CA LYS A 416 23.24 9.52 27.66
C LYS A 416 23.42 8.48 26.57
N VAL A 417 22.45 8.43 25.65
CA VAL A 417 22.52 7.55 24.46
C VAL A 417 22.86 8.36 23.20
N ARG A 418 23.50 7.70 22.23
CA ARG A 418 23.70 8.24 20.89
C ARG A 418 22.92 7.39 19.90
N LEU A 419 21.92 8.00 19.26
CA LEU A 419 21.08 7.35 18.27
C LEU A 419 21.70 7.54 16.88
N TYR A 420 21.85 6.44 16.16
CA TYR A 420 22.44 6.43 14.81
C TYR A 420 21.41 6.25 13.70
N ARG A 421 20.23 5.72 14.03
CA ARG A 421 19.13 5.49 13.10
C ARG A 421 17.80 5.52 13.83
N LYS A 422 16.75 5.96 13.13
CA LYS A 422 15.36 5.98 13.61
C LYS A 422 14.61 4.69 13.28
N TYR A 423 15.01 3.97 12.24
CA TYR A 423 14.35 2.77 11.72
C TYR A 423 15.29 1.55 11.68
N PRO A 424 14.74 0.32 11.62
CA PRO A 424 15.52 -0.88 11.31
C PRO A 424 16.19 -0.80 9.93
N VAL A 425 17.25 -1.59 9.72
CA VAL A 425 17.88 -1.73 8.39
C VAL A 425 17.19 -2.85 7.64
N TYR A 426 16.30 -2.47 6.72
CA TYR A 426 15.64 -3.41 5.82
C TYR A 426 16.58 -3.87 4.69
N GLY A 427 16.25 -5.00 4.05
CA GLY A 427 17.06 -5.54 2.94
C GLY A 427 17.27 -4.56 1.79
N TRP A 428 16.22 -3.82 1.41
CA TRP A 428 16.29 -2.79 0.38
C TRP A 428 17.18 -1.61 0.80
N LEU A 429 17.08 -1.14 2.06
CA LEU A 429 17.99 -0.12 2.60
C LEU A 429 19.44 -0.60 2.56
N ARG A 430 19.70 -1.86 2.94
CA ARG A 430 21.03 -2.44 2.86
C ARG A 430 21.56 -2.48 1.42
N SER A 431 20.70 -2.74 0.44
CA SER A 431 21.06 -2.68 -0.99
C SER A 431 21.53 -1.28 -1.39
N PHE A 432 20.75 -0.24 -1.08
CA PHE A 432 21.13 1.15 -1.35
C PHE A 432 22.43 1.55 -0.66
N MET A 433 22.62 1.16 0.60
CA MET A 433 23.86 1.41 1.33
C MET A 433 25.07 0.72 0.67
N GLY A 434 24.85 -0.37 -0.06
CA GLY A 434 25.88 -1.08 -0.82
C GLY A 434 26.33 -0.38 -2.12
N HIS A 435 25.59 0.62 -2.60
CA HIS A 435 25.90 1.32 -3.86
C HIS A 435 27.23 2.07 -3.81
N VAL A 436 27.70 2.46 -2.61
CA VAL A 436 28.96 3.18 -2.45
C VAL A 436 30.17 2.26 -2.22
N VAL A 437 29.96 0.95 -2.05
CA VAL A 437 31.05 -0.02 -1.82
C VAL A 437 31.95 -0.10 -3.06
N GLY A 438 33.27 -0.14 -2.86
CA GLY A 438 34.29 -0.02 -3.90
C GLY A 438 34.61 1.44 -4.27
N GLY A 439 33.78 2.40 -3.82
CA GLY A 439 34.02 3.81 -4.03
C GLY A 439 35.28 4.29 -3.30
N THR A 440 36.05 5.16 -3.96
CA THR A 440 37.33 5.68 -3.45
C THR A 440 37.28 7.20 -3.30
N PHE A 441 37.94 7.69 -2.26
CA PHE A 441 38.24 9.11 -2.10
C PHE A 441 39.70 9.32 -2.44
N GLU A 442 39.97 10.22 -3.38
CA GLU A 442 41.33 10.50 -3.85
C GLU A 442 41.67 11.98 -3.68
N GLY A 443 42.93 12.28 -3.38
CA GLY A 443 43.46 13.64 -3.25
C GLY A 443 44.55 13.91 -4.29
N SER A 444 44.59 15.15 -4.79
CA SER A 444 45.50 15.56 -5.87
C SER A 444 45.93 17.02 -5.73
N MET A 445 47.10 17.38 -6.27
CA MET A 445 47.50 18.78 -6.44
C MET A 445 47.07 19.35 -7.79
N THR A 446 46.75 18.50 -8.77
CA THR A 446 46.27 18.89 -10.11
C THR A 446 44.78 18.58 -10.30
N LYS A 447 44.10 19.36 -11.15
CA LYS A 447 42.64 19.27 -11.37
C LYS A 447 42.21 17.99 -12.09
N ASP A 448 43.10 17.44 -12.93
CA ASP A 448 42.92 16.20 -13.70
C ASP A 448 43.23 14.94 -12.90
N PHE A 449 43.84 15.07 -11.71
CA PHE A 449 44.28 13.96 -10.85
C PHE A 449 45.39 13.12 -11.48
N GLU A 450 46.28 13.74 -12.28
CA GLU A 450 47.52 13.09 -12.74
C GLU A 450 48.39 12.58 -11.58
N ASP A 451 48.45 13.33 -10.47
CA ASP A 451 49.16 12.93 -9.24
C ASP A 451 48.22 12.36 -8.15
N GLY A 452 47.02 11.92 -8.57
CA GLY A 452 45.97 11.44 -7.69
C GLY A 452 46.41 10.27 -6.80
N LYS A 453 46.12 10.37 -5.51
CA LYS A 453 46.37 9.30 -4.52
C LYS A 453 45.09 8.93 -3.80
N THR A 454 44.83 7.63 -3.71
CA THR A 454 43.74 7.10 -2.89
C THR A 454 43.99 7.42 -1.41
N LEU A 455 43.06 8.14 -0.82
CA LEU A 455 43.04 8.50 0.60
C LEU A 455 42.25 7.47 1.42
N TYR A 456 41.16 6.97 0.84
CA TYR A 456 40.27 6.01 1.48
C TYR A 456 39.48 5.22 0.42
N GLU A 457 39.15 3.98 0.75
CA GLU A 457 38.28 3.10 -0.04
C GLU A 457 37.17 2.58 0.85
N ILE A 458 35.94 2.61 0.35
CA ILE A 458 34.77 2.03 1.01
C ILE A 458 34.79 0.52 0.76
N ALA A 459 35.50 -0.22 1.60
CA ALA A 459 35.71 -1.66 1.42
C ALA A 459 34.47 -2.52 1.74
N ASP A 460 33.52 -2.01 2.53
CA ASP A 460 32.31 -2.74 2.91
C ASP A 460 31.12 -1.78 3.12
N THR A 461 29.92 -2.36 3.17
CA THR A 461 28.63 -1.67 3.27
C THR A 461 28.59 -0.80 4.54
N PRO A 462 28.46 0.54 4.41
CA PRO A 462 28.27 1.41 5.55
C PRO A 462 27.06 0.98 6.37
N VAL A 463 27.15 1.11 7.70
CA VAL A 463 26.03 0.77 8.61
C VAL A 463 25.24 2.00 9.07
N ILE A 464 25.77 3.21 8.86
CA ILE A 464 25.13 4.47 9.24
C ILE A 464 25.26 5.49 8.10
N ALA A 465 24.35 6.46 8.04
CA ALA A 465 24.31 7.46 6.97
C ALA A 465 25.49 8.46 7.02
N ARG A 466 26.11 8.66 8.19
CA ARG A 466 27.25 9.57 8.37
C ARG A 466 28.48 8.81 8.86
N ASN A 467 29.45 8.63 7.98
CA ASN A 467 30.71 7.96 8.28
C ASN A 467 31.82 9.01 8.44
N ARG A 468 32.73 8.80 9.39
CA ARG A 468 33.88 9.68 9.61
C ARG A 468 35.15 8.91 9.31
N ILE A 469 35.93 9.42 8.36
CA ILE A 469 37.21 8.84 7.95
C ILE A 469 38.33 9.63 8.62
N PHE A 470 39.19 8.95 9.38
CA PHE A 470 40.40 9.52 9.95
C PHE A 470 41.59 9.00 9.14
N LEU A 471 42.30 9.92 8.47
CA LEU A 471 43.49 9.56 7.70
C LEU A 471 44.67 9.31 8.66
N ASN A 472 45.46 8.27 8.39
CA ASN A 472 46.61 7.88 9.22
C ASN A 472 47.70 8.96 9.29
N LYS A 473 47.76 9.83 8.28
CA LYS A 473 48.70 10.96 8.22
C LYS A 473 47.99 12.17 7.62
N PRO A 474 48.37 13.40 8.01
CA PRO A 474 47.91 14.59 7.32
C PRO A 474 48.25 14.54 5.83
N VAL A 475 47.29 14.88 4.97
CA VAL A 475 47.47 14.93 3.52
C VAL A 475 47.38 16.37 3.05
N LYS A 476 48.29 16.74 2.14
CA LYS A 476 48.25 18.01 1.43
C LYS A 476 47.72 17.76 0.02
N CYS A 477 46.56 18.30 -0.29
CA CYS A 477 45.94 18.25 -1.61
C CYS A 477 45.19 19.55 -1.90
N ARG A 478 45.02 19.87 -3.18
CA ARG A 478 44.20 21.00 -3.65
C ARG A 478 42.83 20.56 -4.14
N TYR A 479 42.73 19.35 -4.66
CA TYR A 479 41.53 18.76 -5.24
C TYR A 479 41.21 17.43 -4.54
N ILE A 480 39.93 17.14 -4.33
CA ILE A 480 39.47 15.87 -3.77
C ILE A 480 38.36 15.33 -4.67
N ARG A 481 38.37 14.03 -4.97
CA ARG A 481 37.29 13.40 -5.74
C ARG A 481 36.77 12.18 -5.05
N TYR A 482 35.47 11.94 -5.22
CA TYR A 482 34.87 10.64 -4.99
C TYR A 482 34.73 9.92 -6.33
N LYS A 483 35.35 8.76 -6.46
CA LYS A 483 35.24 7.91 -7.63
C LYS A 483 34.46 6.66 -7.24
N ALA A 484 33.26 6.50 -7.79
CA ALA A 484 32.50 5.27 -7.68
C ALA A 484 33.27 4.10 -8.33
N ASP A 485 32.90 2.88 -7.95
CA ASP A 485 33.38 1.69 -8.65
C ASP A 485 32.94 1.70 -10.12
N ASN A 486 33.67 0.98 -10.98
CA ASN A 486 33.54 1.11 -12.44
C ASN A 486 32.15 0.71 -12.99
N ASP A 487 31.37 -0.03 -12.23
CA ASP A 487 30.03 -0.53 -12.55
C ASP A 487 28.92 0.18 -11.74
N LYS A 488 29.24 1.26 -11.02
CA LYS A 488 28.30 1.94 -10.13
C LYS A 488 28.19 3.43 -10.41
N TYR A 489 27.00 3.96 -10.19
CA TYR A 489 26.75 5.39 -10.23
C TYR A 489 27.41 6.06 -9.04
N ALA A 490 27.93 7.27 -9.25
CA ALA A 490 28.43 8.08 -8.16
C ALA A 490 27.25 8.68 -7.40
N GLU A 491 27.01 8.16 -6.21
CA GLU A 491 25.90 8.54 -5.32
C GLU A 491 26.43 9.04 -3.98
N LEU A 492 26.15 10.30 -3.62
CA LEU A 492 26.56 10.90 -2.35
C LEU A 492 25.64 12.04 -1.93
N ALA A 493 25.23 12.03 -0.66
CA ALA A 493 24.50 13.13 -0.05
C ALA A 493 25.42 14.26 0.42
N GLU A 494 26.48 13.93 1.16
CA GLU A 494 27.33 14.93 1.84
C GLU A 494 28.78 14.47 1.93
N MET A 495 29.73 15.39 1.71
CA MET A 495 31.15 15.22 1.92
C MET A 495 31.74 16.45 2.61
N THR A 496 32.14 16.28 3.86
CA THR A 496 32.72 17.35 4.68
C THR A 496 34.20 17.10 4.94
N PHE A 497 35.04 18.12 4.74
CA PHE A 497 36.47 18.04 4.97
C PHE A 497 36.87 18.74 6.26
N TYR A 498 37.91 18.24 6.93
CA TYR A 498 38.44 18.82 8.15
C TYR A 498 39.95 19.02 8.06
N ALA A 499 40.41 20.22 8.38
CA ALA A 499 41.83 20.56 8.53
C ALA A 499 42.07 21.05 9.95
N ASN A 500 43.01 20.42 10.68
CA ASN A 500 43.34 20.74 12.06
C ASN A 500 42.10 20.82 12.98
N GLY A 501 41.15 19.90 12.81
CA GLY A 501 39.92 19.82 13.60
C GLY A 501 38.83 20.84 13.22
N LYS A 502 39.04 21.67 12.20
CA LYS A 502 38.04 22.63 11.71
C LYS A 502 37.50 22.20 10.36
N ALA A 503 36.19 22.33 10.18
CA ALA A 503 35.54 22.07 8.90
C ALA A 503 36.05 23.06 7.84
N VAL A 504 36.24 22.57 6.61
CA VAL A 504 36.69 23.35 5.46
C VAL A 504 35.63 23.24 4.38
N SER A 505 35.13 24.39 3.91
CA SER A 505 34.19 24.45 2.80
C SER A 505 34.93 24.39 1.47
N PRO A 506 34.42 23.64 0.48
CA PRO A 506 34.99 23.64 -0.86
C PRO A 506 34.78 25.01 -1.54
N ILE A 507 35.71 25.38 -2.41
CA ILE A 507 35.62 26.63 -3.20
C ILE A 507 34.69 26.44 -4.40
N ALA A 508 34.68 25.25 -4.99
CA ALA A 508 33.83 24.85 -6.10
C ALA A 508 33.53 23.35 -6.00
N VAL A 509 32.51 22.89 -6.71
CA VAL A 509 32.11 21.48 -6.76
C VAL A 509 31.64 21.15 -8.18
N TRP A 510 32.09 20.04 -8.78
CA TRP A 510 31.68 19.65 -10.13
C TRP A 510 31.79 18.14 -10.38
N GLY A 511 30.85 17.55 -11.11
CA GLY A 511 30.85 16.12 -11.38
C GLY A 511 30.55 15.80 -12.83
N SER A 512 30.46 14.50 -13.09
CA SER A 512 29.75 13.99 -14.26
C SER A 512 28.32 14.54 -14.31
N PRO A 513 27.70 14.61 -15.50
CA PRO A 513 26.34 15.10 -15.65
C PRO A 513 25.37 14.37 -14.71
N THR A 514 24.50 15.15 -14.07
CA THR A 514 23.34 14.63 -13.35
C THR A 514 22.11 14.70 -14.23
N GLU A 515 21.03 14.11 -13.75
CA GLU A 515 19.75 14.16 -14.43
C GLU A 515 19.29 15.62 -14.66
N LYS A 516 19.03 15.95 -15.93
CA LYS A 516 18.66 17.31 -16.32
C LYS A 516 17.31 17.69 -15.71
N GLY A 517 17.27 18.82 -15.01
CA GLY A 517 16.04 19.35 -14.42
C GLY A 517 15.79 18.88 -12.98
N ASN A 518 16.66 18.03 -12.43
CA ASN A 518 16.52 17.52 -11.07
C ASN A 518 17.26 18.40 -10.04
N MET A 519 16.53 19.28 -9.35
CA MET A 519 17.06 20.12 -8.27
C MET A 519 17.41 19.40 -6.97
N HIS A 520 17.18 18.09 -6.83
CA HIS A 520 17.61 17.30 -5.66
C HIS A 520 18.87 16.48 -5.93
N VAL A 521 19.27 16.40 -7.21
CA VAL A 521 20.40 15.59 -7.69
C VAL A 521 21.39 16.50 -8.44
N LEU A 522 22.05 17.40 -7.71
CA LEU A 522 22.98 18.37 -8.27
C LEU A 522 24.34 18.22 -7.61
N ALA A 523 25.40 18.50 -8.36
CA ALA A 523 26.77 18.47 -7.85
C ALA A 523 26.96 19.32 -6.58
N LYS A 524 26.24 20.44 -6.44
CA LYS A 524 26.36 21.29 -5.25
C LYS A 524 25.85 20.65 -3.95
N HIS A 525 25.00 19.62 -4.01
CA HIS A 525 24.35 19.07 -2.81
C HIS A 525 25.28 18.28 -1.92
N VAL A 526 26.38 17.74 -2.46
CA VAL A 526 27.41 17.06 -1.64
C VAL A 526 28.07 17.94 -0.58
N ALA A 527 27.75 19.23 -0.52
CA ALA A 527 28.34 20.18 0.42
C ALA A 527 27.35 21.28 0.83
N ASP A 528 26.03 21.04 0.72
CA ASP A 528 25.00 22.02 1.09
C ASP A 528 24.55 21.90 2.55
N GLY A 529 24.96 20.84 3.25
CA GLY A 529 24.62 20.58 4.64
C GLY A 529 23.25 19.94 4.85
N ASP A 530 22.53 19.61 3.78
CA ASP A 530 21.23 18.94 3.81
C ASP A 530 21.38 17.44 3.50
N PRO A 531 21.21 16.54 4.48
CA PRO A 531 21.31 15.10 4.23
C PRO A 531 20.17 14.53 3.36
N LEU A 532 19.18 15.33 2.96
CA LEU A 532 18.06 14.94 2.12
C LEU A 532 18.23 15.35 0.64
N SER A 533 19.22 16.19 0.34
CA SER A 533 19.68 16.44 -1.03
C SER A 533 20.88 15.53 -1.33
N TYR A 534 21.12 15.23 -2.60
CA TYR A 534 22.23 14.37 -2.99
C TYR A 534 22.75 14.65 -4.40
N TYR A 535 23.80 13.94 -4.78
CA TYR A 535 24.32 13.81 -6.13
C TYR A 535 24.17 12.36 -6.58
N LEU A 536 23.74 12.17 -7.83
CA LEU A 536 23.68 10.89 -8.54
C LEU A 536 24.08 11.16 -10.00
N SER A 537 25.11 10.46 -10.48
CA SER A 537 25.57 10.58 -11.86
C SER A 537 24.65 9.83 -12.85
N LEU A 538 24.61 10.29 -14.12
CA LEU A 538 23.92 9.57 -15.21
C LEU A 538 24.75 8.44 -15.82
N ASP A 539 26.06 8.45 -15.58
CA ASP A 539 27.06 7.52 -16.08
C ASP A 539 27.94 7.03 -14.93
N PHE A 540 28.68 5.95 -15.14
CA PHE A 540 29.62 5.39 -14.15
C PHE A 540 30.90 6.24 -13.96
N GLN A 541 30.85 7.54 -14.28
CA GLN A 541 32.00 8.43 -14.25
C GLN A 541 32.20 9.15 -12.89
N PRO A 542 33.43 9.53 -12.53
CA PRO A 542 33.77 10.02 -11.19
C PRO A 542 33.22 11.42 -10.84
N PHE A 543 32.91 11.63 -9.56
CA PHE A 543 32.47 12.92 -8.99
C PHE A 543 33.64 13.73 -8.40
N LYS A 544 33.73 15.04 -8.66
CA LYS A 544 34.90 15.87 -8.25
C LYS A 544 34.49 17.05 -7.36
N ILE A 545 35.34 17.40 -6.39
CA ILE A 545 35.17 18.56 -5.51
C ILE A 545 36.42 19.45 -5.57
#